data_AF-A0A7C7WYZ8-F1
#
_entry.id   AF-A0A7C7WYZ8-F1
#
_cell.length_a   1.000
_cell.length_b   1.000
_cell.length_c   1.000
_cell.angle_alpha   90.00
_cell.angle_beta   90.00
_cell.angle_gamma   90.00
#
_symmetry.space_group_name_H-M   'P 1'
#
loop_
_entity.id
_entity.type
_entity.pdbx_description
1 polymer ?
#
loop_
_entity_poly.entity_id
_entity_poly.type
_entity_poly.pdbx_seq_one_letter_code
_entity_poly.pdbx_strand_id
1 'polypeptide(L)'
;MCDVFSEHRDQAATYIEKRTYVHFKNWIEAMLAGDPSRCNCEPKLGAAAVTTVILGARSYREGKVLFFDEMTLTAREADSSWADNWEKRSRERGKPNHIPGWTAGDHGSLLAEPAYMNLAGPWVNGIAPDRS
;
A
#
# COMPACT_ATOMS: atom_id res chain seq x y z
N MET A 1 -7.84 -31.13 -4.21
CA MET A 1 -8.07 -29.87 -3.46
C MET A 1 -7.19 -29.80 -2.22
N CYS A 2 -7.09 -30.86 -1.40
CA CYS A 2 -6.11 -30.93 -0.29
C CYS A 2 -4.65 -30.77 -0.74
N ASP A 3 -4.25 -31.37 -1.87
CA ASP A 3 -2.83 -31.43 -2.27
C ASP A 3 -2.26 -30.07 -2.71
N VAL A 4 -3.08 -29.22 -3.32
CA VAL A 4 -2.71 -27.85 -3.72
C VAL A 4 -2.54 -26.94 -2.49
N PHE A 5 -3.36 -27.14 -1.46
CA PHE A 5 -3.22 -26.40 -0.20
C PHE A 5 -1.98 -26.84 0.60
N SER A 6 -1.54 -28.09 0.49
CA SER A 6 -0.26 -28.53 1.06
C SER A 6 0.93 -27.98 0.28
N GLU A 7 0.92 -28.05 -1.06
CA GLU A 7 2.01 -27.49 -1.88
C GLU A 7 2.23 -26.00 -1.64
N HIS A 8 1.16 -25.19 -1.64
CA HIS A 8 1.28 -23.76 -1.36
C HIS A 8 1.76 -23.48 0.06
N ARG A 9 1.36 -24.31 1.04
CA ARG A 9 1.83 -24.19 2.42
C ARG A 9 3.32 -24.50 2.53
N ASP A 10 3.78 -25.57 1.88
CA ASP A 10 5.17 -25.99 1.92
C ASP A 10 6.08 -25.00 1.17
N GLN A 11 5.60 -24.47 0.04
CA GLN A 11 6.25 -23.35 -0.66
C GLN A 11 6.32 -22.09 0.21
N ALA A 12 5.23 -21.73 0.89
CA ALA A 12 5.22 -20.58 1.80
C ALA A 12 6.17 -20.80 2.99
N ALA A 13 6.19 -22.00 3.59
CA ALA A 13 7.10 -22.34 4.69
C ALA A 13 8.57 -22.25 4.26
N THR A 14 8.91 -22.81 3.10
CA THR A 14 10.25 -22.72 2.50
C THR A 14 10.64 -21.28 2.19
N TYR A 15 9.69 -20.47 1.70
CA TYR A 15 9.90 -19.05 1.43
C TYR A 15 10.14 -18.24 2.72
N ILE A 16 9.38 -18.53 3.78
CA ILE A 16 9.53 -17.91 5.11
C ILE A 16 10.89 -18.26 5.71
N GLU A 17 11.28 -19.53 5.71
CA GLU A 17 12.56 -20.00 6.26
C GLU A 17 13.76 -19.25 5.63
N LYS A 18 13.74 -19.07 4.31
CA LYS A 18 14.77 -18.34 3.57
C LYS A 18 14.83 -16.84 3.91
N ARG A 19 13.75 -16.26 4.44
CA ARG A 19 13.63 -14.81 4.72
C ARG A 19 13.76 -14.48 6.21
N THR A 20 13.66 -15.45 7.11
CA THR A 20 13.74 -15.25 8.57
C THR A 20 14.93 -14.39 9.01
N TYR A 21 16.10 -14.60 8.39
CA TYR A 21 17.33 -13.87 8.74
C TYR A 21 17.63 -12.66 7.86
N VAL A 22 16.81 -12.36 6.86
CA VAL A 22 17.10 -11.27 5.90
C VAL A 22 17.09 -9.91 6.59
N HIS A 23 16.19 -9.70 7.55
CA HIS A 23 16.17 -8.46 8.31
C HIS A 23 17.41 -8.31 9.20
N PHE A 24 17.79 -9.37 9.94
CA PHE A 24 19.00 -9.36 10.78
C PHE A 24 20.27 -9.14 9.97
N LYS A 25 20.38 -9.76 8.79
CA LYS A 25 21.50 -9.53 7.87
C LYS A 25 21.60 -8.05 7.48
N ASN A 26 20.50 -7.43 7.04
CA ASN A 26 20.48 -6.01 6.70
C ASN A 26 20.86 -5.11 7.89
N TRP A 27 20.39 -5.43 9.10
CA TRP A 27 20.73 -4.70 10.31
C TRP A 27 22.24 -4.76 10.62
N ILE A 28 22.86 -5.94 10.58
CA ILE A 28 24.31 -6.10 10.79
C ILE A 28 25.10 -5.37 9.70
N GLU A 29 24.67 -5.45 8.44
CA GLU A 29 25.32 -4.74 7.33
C GLU A 29 25.27 -3.21 7.51
N ALA A 30 24.15 -2.66 8.02
CA ALA A 30 24.04 -1.25 8.35
C ALA A 30 24.97 -0.85 9.51
N MET A 31 25.10 -1.70 10.54
CA MET A 31 26.03 -1.50 11.66
C MET A 31 27.49 -1.50 11.19
N LEU A 32 27.88 -2.48 10.38
CA LEU A 32 29.24 -2.57 9.83
C LEU A 32 29.57 -1.36 8.94
N ALA A 33 28.59 -0.82 8.24
CA ALA A 33 28.73 0.40 7.45
C ALA A 33 28.75 1.69 8.28
N GLY A 34 28.39 1.64 9.57
CA GLY A 34 28.25 2.83 10.42
C GLY A 34 27.14 3.78 9.96
N ASP A 35 26.16 3.29 9.20
CA ASP A 35 25.10 4.09 8.59
C ASP A 35 23.71 3.52 8.91
N PRO A 36 23.04 4.06 9.94
CA PRO A 36 21.70 3.62 10.33
C PRO A 36 20.63 3.79 9.25
N SER A 37 20.83 4.69 8.28
CA SER A 37 19.85 4.90 7.19
C SER A 37 19.79 3.71 6.23
N ARG A 38 20.78 2.81 6.27
CA ARG A 38 20.80 1.57 5.48
C ARG A 38 20.00 0.43 6.10
N CYS A 39 19.53 0.59 7.34
CA CYS A 39 18.63 -0.37 7.95
C CYS A 39 17.21 -0.16 7.39
N ASN A 40 16.58 -1.22 6.91
CA ASN A 40 15.25 -1.17 6.30
C ASN A 40 14.14 -0.76 7.28
N CYS A 41 14.43 -0.65 8.58
CA CYS A 41 13.51 -0.20 9.62
C CYS A 41 14.00 1.11 10.27
N GLU A 42 13.94 2.22 9.55
CA GLU A 42 14.27 3.51 10.15
C GLU A 42 13.34 3.85 11.35
N PRO A 43 13.80 4.63 12.34
CA PRO A 43 12.99 4.97 13.51
C PRO A 43 11.62 5.58 13.19
N LYS A 44 11.52 6.36 12.11
CA LYS A 44 10.26 6.97 11.65
C LYS A 44 9.24 5.91 11.21
N LEU A 45 9.69 4.86 10.51
CA LEU A 45 8.83 3.75 10.12
C LEU A 45 8.31 2.98 11.34
N GLY A 46 9.16 2.80 12.35
CA GLY A 46 8.74 2.24 13.65
C GLY A 46 7.70 3.11 14.35
N ALA A 47 7.90 4.42 14.40
CA ALA A 47 6.93 5.35 14.98
C ALA A 47 5.60 5.33 14.22
N ALA A 48 5.61 5.31 12.88
CA ALA A 48 4.42 5.18 12.07
C ALA A 48 3.66 3.88 12.38
N ALA A 49 4.35 2.74 12.49
CA ALA A 49 3.73 1.46 12.82
C ALA A 49 3.05 1.48 14.20
N VAL A 50 3.73 2.01 15.23
CA VAL A 50 3.15 2.13 16.59
C VAL A 50 1.95 3.07 16.58
N THR A 51 2.04 4.22 15.91
CA THR A 51 0.91 5.15 15.74
C THR A 51 -0.28 4.45 15.10
N THR A 52 -0.08 3.70 14.01
CA THR A 52 -1.16 2.95 13.36
C THR A 52 -1.82 1.94 14.30
N VAL A 53 -1.04 1.19 15.09
CA VAL A 53 -1.60 0.22 16.06
C VAL A 53 -2.43 0.93 17.14
N ILE A 54 -1.93 2.03 17.67
CA ILE A 54 -2.64 2.82 18.70
C ILE A 54 -3.95 3.39 18.12
N LEU A 55 -3.90 3.97 16.93
CA LEU A 55 -5.08 4.53 16.26
C LEU A 55 -6.08 3.44 15.85
N GLY A 56 -5.61 2.26 15.45
CA GLY A 56 -6.46 1.10 15.17
C GLY A 56 -7.19 0.62 16.44
N ALA A 57 -6.47 0.52 17.56
CA ALA A 57 -7.08 0.16 18.85
C ALA A 57 -8.11 1.21 19.30
N ARG A 58 -7.81 2.51 19.12
CA ARG A 58 -8.72 3.60 19.41
C ARG A 58 -9.96 3.57 18.51
N SER A 59 -9.76 3.39 17.20
CA SER A 59 -10.82 3.25 16.20
C SER A 59 -11.80 2.14 16.56
N TYR A 60 -11.28 0.96 16.94
CA TYR A 60 -12.09 -0.16 17.38
C TYR A 60 -12.94 0.16 18.62
N ARG A 61 -12.36 0.83 19.62
CA ARG A 61 -13.06 1.18 20.87
C ARG A 61 -14.11 2.27 20.69
N GLU A 62 -13.83 3.26 19.84
CA GLU A 62 -14.68 4.44 19.66
C GLU A 62 -15.66 4.30 18.48
N GLY A 63 -15.50 3.27 17.63
CA GLY A 63 -16.32 3.09 16.42
C GLY A 63 -16.09 4.18 15.37
N LYS A 64 -14.89 4.76 15.33
CA LYS A 64 -14.56 5.92 14.48
C LYS A 64 -13.39 5.63 13.57
N VAL A 65 -13.44 6.14 12.34
CA VAL A 65 -12.26 6.19 11.46
C VAL A 65 -11.45 7.44 11.80
N LEU A 66 -10.12 7.32 11.86
CA LEU A 66 -9.23 8.39 12.27
C LEU A 66 -8.21 8.70 11.17
N PHE A 67 -7.93 9.99 10.96
CA PHE A 67 -6.79 10.47 10.21
C PHE A 67 -5.66 10.89 11.15
N PHE A 68 -4.43 10.70 10.71
CA PHE A 68 -3.23 11.18 11.38
C PHE A 68 -2.62 12.33 10.56
N ASP A 69 -2.33 13.44 11.23
CA ASP A 69 -1.63 14.59 10.66
C ASP A 69 -0.16 14.51 11.03
N GLU A 70 0.70 14.36 10.03
CA GLU A 70 2.15 14.24 10.22
C GLU A 70 2.84 15.56 10.60
N MET A 71 2.23 16.70 10.28
CA MET A 71 2.78 18.03 10.57
C MET A 71 2.53 18.42 12.03
N THR A 72 1.32 18.14 12.52
CA THR A 72 0.93 18.46 13.91
C THR A 72 1.12 17.28 14.86
N LEU A 73 1.38 16.07 14.33
CA LEU A 73 1.49 14.82 15.08
C LEU A 73 0.24 14.50 15.91
N THR A 74 -0.94 14.81 15.36
CA THR A 74 -2.23 14.61 16.03
C THR A 74 -3.15 13.72 15.21
N ALA A 75 -4.10 13.09 15.90
CA ALA A 75 -5.17 12.32 15.26
C ALA A 75 -6.49 13.08 15.33
N ARG A 76 -7.26 13.02 14.25
CA ARG A 76 -8.61 13.59 14.16
C ARG A 76 -9.57 12.59 13.54
N GLU A 77 -10.86 12.82 13.71
CA GLU A 77 -11.87 12.02 13.01
C GLU A 77 -11.70 12.18 11.49
N ALA A 78 -11.90 11.07 10.79
CA ALA A 78 -11.88 11.05 9.33
C ALA A 78 -13.09 11.79 8.77
N ASP A 79 -12.91 12.32 7.56
CA ASP A 79 -13.93 13.00 6.77
C ASP A 79 -13.89 12.47 5.32
N SER A 80 -14.67 13.08 4.42
CA SER A 80 -14.75 12.65 3.02
C SER A 80 -13.47 12.89 2.22
N SER A 81 -12.50 13.69 2.72
CA SER A 81 -11.35 14.15 1.95
C SER A 81 -10.51 13.00 1.38
N TRP A 82 -10.42 11.86 2.06
CA TRP A 82 -9.73 10.68 1.52
C TRP A 82 -10.43 10.15 0.27
N ALA A 83 -11.75 9.96 0.32
CA ALA A 83 -12.54 9.50 -0.82
C ALA A 83 -12.52 10.52 -1.96
N ASP A 84 -12.74 11.80 -1.64
CA ASP A 84 -12.74 12.89 -2.63
C ASP A 84 -11.40 12.98 -3.38
N ASN A 85 -10.28 12.82 -2.66
CA ASN A 85 -8.95 12.81 -3.27
C ASN A 85 -8.73 11.59 -4.18
N TRP A 86 -9.22 10.40 -3.81
CA TRP A 86 -9.14 9.21 -4.66
C TRP A 86 -10.02 9.32 -5.90
N GLU A 87 -11.23 9.85 -5.77
CA GLU A 87 -12.09 10.10 -6.92
C GLU A 87 -11.47 11.12 -7.87
N LYS A 88 -10.94 12.22 -7.34
CA LYS A 88 -10.22 13.22 -8.13
C LYS A 88 -9.04 12.58 -8.86
N ARG A 89 -8.18 11.85 -8.14
CA ARG A 89 -7.02 11.16 -8.73
C ARG A 89 -7.43 10.17 -9.82
N SER A 90 -8.50 9.42 -9.59
CA SER A 90 -9.04 8.45 -10.56
C SER A 90 -9.50 9.16 -11.84
N ARG A 91 -10.28 10.25 -11.72
CA ARG A 91 -10.73 11.06 -12.86
C ARG A 91 -9.56 11.65 -13.65
N GLU A 92 -8.52 12.09 -12.96
CA GLU A 92 -7.31 12.66 -13.56
C GLU A 92 -6.36 11.60 -14.15
N ARG A 93 -6.68 10.30 -14.00
CA ARG A 93 -5.76 9.19 -14.30
C ARG A 93 -4.38 9.39 -13.66
N GLY A 94 -4.37 9.90 -12.43
CA GLY A 94 -3.17 10.25 -11.69
C GLY A 94 -2.31 9.04 -11.37
N LYS A 95 -1.00 9.27 -11.26
CA LYS A 95 -0.03 8.21 -10.92
C LYS A 95 -0.15 7.77 -9.44
N PRO A 96 0.19 6.51 -9.14
CA PRO A 96 0.25 6.02 -7.77
C PRO A 96 1.37 6.70 -6.98
N ASN A 97 1.19 6.79 -5.66
CA ASN A 97 2.26 7.13 -4.74
C ASN A 97 2.97 5.84 -4.34
N HIS A 98 4.29 5.80 -4.51
CA HIS A 98 5.09 4.64 -4.13
C HIS A 98 5.70 4.82 -2.75
N ILE A 99 5.85 3.70 -2.03
CA ILE A 99 6.55 3.69 -0.75
C ILE A 99 8.05 3.98 -0.95
N PRO A 100 8.73 4.61 0.03
CA PRO A 100 10.18 4.79 -0.03
C PRO A 100 10.91 3.48 -0.30
N GLY A 101 11.91 3.51 -1.18
CA GLY A 101 12.69 2.32 -1.59
C GLY A 101 12.05 1.47 -2.70
N TRP A 102 10.85 1.82 -3.19
CA TRP A 102 10.26 1.18 -4.35
C TRP A 102 11.04 1.52 -5.64
N THR A 103 11.41 0.49 -6.41
CA THR A 103 12.23 0.63 -7.63
C THR A 103 11.62 -0.01 -8.88
N ALA A 104 10.48 -0.67 -8.77
CA ALA A 104 9.85 -1.44 -9.85
C ALA A 104 8.96 -0.60 -10.79
N GLY A 105 9.16 0.71 -10.84
CA GLY A 105 8.35 1.62 -11.66
C GLY A 105 6.86 1.57 -11.28
N ASP A 106 5.96 1.54 -12.25
CA ASP A 106 4.51 1.49 -11.98
C ASP A 106 3.91 0.08 -12.05
N HIS A 107 4.76 -0.95 -12.05
CA HIS A 107 4.33 -2.33 -12.23
C HIS A 107 3.40 -2.79 -11.09
N GLY A 108 2.18 -3.20 -11.45
CA GLY A 108 1.15 -3.61 -10.49
C GLY A 108 0.48 -2.46 -9.75
N SER A 109 0.83 -1.21 -10.06
CA SER A 109 0.27 -0.02 -9.41
C SER A 109 -0.60 0.83 -10.33
N LEU A 110 -0.55 0.58 -11.64
CA LEU A 110 -1.46 1.15 -12.64
C LEU A 110 -2.47 0.12 -13.11
N LEU A 111 -3.70 0.58 -13.33
CA LEU A 111 -4.71 -0.19 -14.03
C LEU A 111 -4.40 -0.14 -15.53
N ALA A 112 -4.05 -1.29 -16.11
CA ALA A 112 -3.98 -1.42 -17.57
C ALA A 112 -5.40 -1.59 -18.10
N GLU A 113 -5.94 -0.55 -18.74
CA GLU A 113 -7.27 -0.64 -19.34
C GLU A 113 -7.24 -1.53 -20.59
N PRO A 114 -8.01 -2.62 -20.61
CA PRO A 114 -8.18 -3.40 -21.83
C PRO A 114 -8.95 -2.58 -22.88
N ALA A 115 -8.67 -2.80 -24.17
CA ALA A 115 -9.22 -1.98 -25.26
C ALA A 115 -10.76 -1.83 -25.25
N TYR A 116 -11.48 -2.83 -24.73
CA TYR A 116 -12.94 -2.80 -24.64
C TYR A 116 -13.47 -1.83 -23.57
N MET A 117 -12.65 -1.38 -22.62
CA MET A 117 -13.08 -0.37 -21.63
C MET A 117 -13.39 0.99 -22.25
N ASN A 118 -12.94 1.27 -23.48
CA ASN A 118 -13.38 2.44 -24.24
C ASN A 118 -14.89 2.40 -24.53
N LEU A 119 -15.52 1.21 -24.54
CA LEU A 119 -16.96 1.03 -24.70
C LEU A 119 -17.73 1.16 -23.36
N ALA A 120 -17.02 1.38 -22.25
CA ALA A 120 -17.64 1.50 -20.93
C ALA A 120 -18.32 2.87 -20.79
N GLY A 121 -19.64 2.88 -20.85
CA GLY A 121 -20.46 4.09 -20.70
C GLY A 121 -21.88 3.89 -21.24
N PRO A 122 -22.76 4.88 -21.08
CA PRO A 122 -24.10 4.81 -21.63
C PRO A 122 -24.06 4.89 -23.16
N TRP A 123 -24.70 3.92 -23.81
CA TRP A 123 -24.91 3.92 -25.26
C TRP A 123 -26.13 4.76 -25.58
N VAL A 124 -25.97 5.82 -26.36
CA VAL A 124 -27.07 6.72 -26.72
C VAL A 124 -27.43 6.47 -28.17
N ASN A 125 -28.67 6.03 -28.41
CA ASN A 125 -29.19 5.75 -29.75
C ASN A 125 -28.32 4.78 -30.57
N GLY A 126 -27.73 3.76 -29.92
CA GLY A 126 -26.87 2.76 -30.58
C GLY A 126 -25.46 3.25 -30.92
N ILE A 127 -25.09 4.47 -30.52
CA ILE A 127 -23.75 5.02 -30.69
C ILE A 127 -22.94 4.68 -29.43
N ALA A 128 -21.75 4.11 -29.63
CA ALA A 128 -20.81 3.80 -28.57
C ALA A 128 -20.32 5.09 -27.89
N PRO A 129 -20.03 5.07 -26.58
CA PRO A 129 -19.48 6.22 -25.89
C PRO A 129 -18.11 6.61 -26.49
N ASP A 130 -17.96 7.87 -26.90
CA ASP A 130 -16.70 8.44 -27.34
C ASP A 130 -15.92 8.90 -26.11
N ARG A 131 -14.90 8.13 -25.72
CA ARG A 131 -13.91 8.53 -24.72
C ARG A 131 -12.55 8.57 -25.43
N SER A 132 -12.30 9.64 -26.18
CA SER A 132 -10.96 10.01 -26.67
C SER A 132 -10.15 10.69 -25.58
#